data_AF-A0A355TXS9-F1
#
_entry.id   AF-A0A355TXS9-F1
#
_cell.length_a   1.000
_cell.length_b   1.000
_cell.length_c   1.000
_cell.angle_alpha   90.00
_cell.angle_beta   90.00
_cell.angle_gamma   90.00
#
_symmetry.space_group_name_H-M   'P 1'
#
loop_
_entity.id
_entity.type
_entity.pdbx_description
1 polymer ?
#
loop_
_entity_poly.entity_id
_entity_poly.type
_entity_poly.pdbx_seq_one_letter_code
_entity_poly.pdbx_strand_id
1 'polypeptide(L)'
;MSFCKNCGSNLPEGATFCSSCGTPVEAQATAQQTVNTQPQQYQSPVQQPMNDDAADAQNNKAMGILAYFGILFLIPMFAAKDSKFAQFHARQGLTLCVFEVAYSILTAIIKGILWNILPWTMFGIYTTVSYIFSVASIFFLVVAIIGIVNAAKGESKELPLIGKIDFIAMFSKK
;
A
#
# COMPACT_ATOMS: atom_id res chain seq x y z
N MET A 1 33.63 -38.08 -35.49
CA MET A 1 34.22 -39.08 -34.58
C MET A 1 35.12 -38.36 -33.59
N SER A 2 34.77 -38.38 -32.31
CA SER A 2 35.55 -37.77 -31.23
C SER A 2 36.47 -38.81 -30.59
N PHE A 3 37.60 -38.37 -30.04
CA PHE A 3 38.56 -39.23 -29.34
C PHE A 3 38.55 -38.93 -27.84
N CYS A 4 38.76 -39.95 -27.01
CA CYS A 4 38.85 -39.79 -25.57
C CYS A 4 40.09 -38.96 -25.20
N LYS A 5 39.90 -37.87 -24.46
CA LYS A 5 41.01 -36.99 -24.03
C LYS A 5 41.98 -37.65 -23.06
N ASN A 6 41.58 -38.74 -22.41
CA ASN A 6 42.42 -39.44 -21.43
C ASN A 6 43.24 -40.58 -22.06
N CYS A 7 42.62 -41.44 -22.89
CA CYS A 7 43.31 -42.62 -23.44
C CYS A 7 43.46 -42.62 -24.98
N GLY A 8 42.88 -41.66 -25.68
CA GLY A 8 43.01 -41.51 -27.13
C GLY A 8 42.17 -42.49 -27.98
N SER A 9 41.35 -43.37 -27.39
CA SER A 9 40.49 -44.28 -28.16
C SER A 9 39.34 -43.52 -28.84
N ASN A 10 38.86 -44.03 -29.98
CA ASN A 10 37.66 -43.49 -30.64
C ASN A 10 36.43 -43.63 -29.73
N LEU A 11 35.59 -42.60 -29.71
CA LEU A 11 34.33 -42.58 -28.96
C LEU A 11 33.14 -42.70 -29.93
N PRO A 12 32.19 -43.62 -29.65
CA PRO A 12 30.94 -43.68 -30.40
C PRO A 12 30.08 -42.44 -30.12
N GLU A 13 29.27 -42.04 -31.11
CA GLU A 13 28.42 -40.84 -31.00
C GLU A 13 27.42 -40.98 -29.84
N GLY A 14 27.42 -40.01 -28.92
CA GLY A 14 26.55 -40.01 -27.73
C GLY A 14 27.05 -40.82 -26.52
N ALA A 15 28.29 -41.32 -26.53
CA ALA A 15 28.86 -42.04 -25.39
C ALA A 15 29.03 -41.14 -24.15
N THR A 16 28.49 -41.56 -23.00
CA THR A 16 28.62 -40.88 -21.70
C THR A 16 29.90 -41.26 -20.95
N PHE A 17 30.49 -42.41 -21.27
CA PHE A 17 31.76 -42.89 -20.71
C PHE A 17 32.60 -43.59 -21.79
N CYS A 18 33.92 -43.50 -21.68
CA CYS A 18 34.84 -44.18 -22.58
C CYS A 18 34.86 -45.68 -22.29
N SER A 19 34.55 -46.51 -23.28
CA SER A 19 34.52 -47.98 -23.14
C SER A 19 35.89 -48.64 -22.94
N SER A 20 36.99 -47.95 -23.27
CA SER A 20 38.36 -48.49 -23.10
C SER A 20 39.02 -48.14 -21.77
N CYS A 21 38.71 -46.99 -21.17
CA CYS A 21 39.37 -46.54 -19.93
C CYS A 21 38.40 -46.11 -18.82
N GLY A 22 37.09 -46.16 -19.06
CA GLY A 22 36.05 -45.84 -18.06
C GLY A 22 35.89 -44.36 -17.73
N THR A 23 36.64 -43.46 -18.37
CA THR A 23 36.58 -42.02 -18.06
C THR A 23 35.29 -41.41 -18.63
N PRO A 24 34.52 -40.60 -17.86
CA PRO A 24 33.33 -39.93 -18.37
C PRO A 24 33.67 -39.03 -19.55
N VAL A 25 32.79 -39.02 -20.55
CA VAL A 25 32.89 -38.18 -21.74
C VAL A 25 31.77 -37.16 -21.65
N GLU A 26 32.14 -35.90 -21.43
CA GLU A 26 31.18 -34.79 -21.48
C GLU A 26 30.75 -34.57 -22.94
N ALA A 27 29.47 -34.80 -23.23
CA ALA A 27 28.89 -34.58 -24.54
C ALA A 27 28.87 -33.08 -24.87
N GLN A 28 29.73 -32.64 -25.77
CA GLN A 28 29.66 -31.30 -26.34
C GLN A 28 28.61 -31.28 -27.46
N ALA A 29 27.39 -30.83 -27.13
CA ALA A 29 26.36 -30.52 -28.11
C ALA A 29 26.56 -29.09 -28.66
N THR A 30 26.87 -29.00 -29.94
CA THR A 30 26.85 -27.77 -30.74
C THR A 30 25.41 -27.32 -31.01
N ALA A 31 25.09 -26.09 -30.56
CA ALA A 31 24.08 -25.13 -31.02
C ALA A 31 22.64 -25.60 -31.30
N GLN A 32 21.70 -25.26 -30.41
CA GLN A 32 20.63 -24.25 -30.63
C GLN A 32 19.69 -24.10 -29.41
N GLN A 33 19.51 -22.84 -28.99
CA GLN A 33 18.48 -22.23 -28.13
C GLN A 33 18.11 -22.93 -26.80
N THR A 34 18.72 -22.44 -25.71
CA THR A 34 18.27 -22.68 -24.34
C THR A 34 17.72 -21.40 -23.71
N VAL A 35 16.44 -21.51 -23.32
CA VAL A 35 15.76 -20.71 -22.31
C VAL A 35 16.62 -20.68 -21.04
N ASN A 36 17.04 -19.49 -20.64
CA ASN A 36 17.85 -19.28 -19.46
C ASN A 36 16.96 -19.35 -18.20
N THR A 37 16.94 -20.50 -17.53
CA THR A 37 16.42 -20.63 -16.16
C THR A 37 17.59 -20.67 -15.19
N GLN A 38 18.04 -19.48 -14.78
CA GLN A 38 18.89 -19.32 -13.60
C GLN A 38 18.04 -19.52 -12.34
N PRO A 39 18.58 -20.16 -11.28
CA PRO A 39 17.97 -20.05 -9.96
C PRO A 39 18.06 -18.59 -9.52
N GLN A 40 16.91 -17.91 -9.53
CA GLN A 40 16.75 -16.58 -8.95
C GLN A 40 16.99 -16.68 -7.44
N GLN A 41 18.22 -16.40 -7.02
CA GLN A 41 18.45 -15.83 -5.70
C GLN A 41 17.60 -14.56 -5.64
N TYR A 42 16.65 -14.52 -4.70
CA TYR A 42 15.91 -13.29 -4.41
C TYR A 42 16.91 -12.29 -3.84
N GLN A 43 17.49 -11.47 -4.73
CA GLN A 43 18.25 -10.29 -4.34
C GLN A 43 17.24 -9.21 -3.99
N SER A 44 17.17 -8.88 -2.70
CA SER A 44 16.51 -7.66 -2.23
C SER A 44 16.98 -6.49 -3.08
N PRO A 45 16.10 -5.58 -3.51
CA PRO A 45 16.49 -4.46 -4.36
C PRO A 45 17.57 -3.65 -3.67
N VAL A 46 18.63 -3.35 -4.41
CA VAL A 46 19.78 -2.53 -3.97
C VAL A 46 19.24 -1.23 -3.36
N GLN A 47 19.39 -1.09 -2.04
CA GLN A 47 19.09 0.15 -1.34
C GLN A 47 20.17 1.16 -1.75
N GLN A 48 19.83 2.01 -2.73
CA GLN A 48 20.49 3.31 -2.86
C GLN A 48 20.38 4.02 -1.50
N PRO A 49 21.36 4.86 -1.10
CA PRO A 49 21.24 5.62 0.14
C PRO A 49 20.02 6.54 0.04
N MET A 50 18.89 6.04 0.55
CA MET A 50 17.65 6.79 0.64
C MET A 50 17.87 7.85 1.70
N ASN A 51 17.50 9.09 1.38
CA ASN A 51 17.17 10.08 2.39
C ASN A 51 16.31 9.40 3.47
N ASP A 52 16.67 9.59 4.75
CA ASP A 52 15.98 9.06 5.92
C ASP A 52 14.45 9.18 5.83
N ASP A 53 13.92 10.28 5.26
CA ASP A 53 12.49 10.50 5.08
C ASP A 53 11.86 9.53 4.05
N ALA A 54 12.57 9.24 2.97
CA ALA A 54 12.10 8.29 1.96
C ALA A 54 12.11 6.86 2.55
N ALA A 55 13.12 6.53 3.34
CA ALA A 55 13.22 5.23 4.01
C ALA A 55 12.10 5.08 5.05
N ASP A 56 11.81 6.12 5.84
CA ASP A 56 10.68 6.18 6.77
C ASP A 56 9.34 5.93 6.05
N ALA A 57 9.09 6.65 4.96
CA ALA A 57 7.87 6.50 4.18
C ALA A 57 7.72 5.10 3.58
N GLN A 58 8.81 4.48 3.11
CA GLN A 58 8.79 3.12 2.58
C GLN A 58 8.46 2.10 3.66
N ASN A 59 9.06 2.23 4.85
CA ASN A 59 8.86 1.29 5.95
C ASN A 59 7.49 1.46 6.63
N ASN A 60 6.92 2.66 6.59
CA ASN A 60 5.68 3.01 7.32
C ASN A 60 4.48 3.30 6.41
N LYS A 61 4.54 2.93 5.13
CA LYS A 61 3.46 3.13 4.15
C LYS A 61 2.10 2.59 4.62
N ALA A 62 2.08 1.37 5.14
CA ALA A 62 0.85 0.74 5.63
C ALA A 62 0.22 1.55 6.78
N MET A 63 1.06 2.06 7.69
CA MET A 63 0.62 2.92 8.79
C MET A 63 0.01 4.22 8.27
N GLY A 64 0.59 4.83 7.24
CA GLY A 64 0.02 6.01 6.60
C GLY A 64 -1.33 5.76 5.91
N ILE A 65 -1.51 4.60 5.27
CA ILE A 65 -2.78 4.23 4.63
C ILE A 65 -3.87 3.99 5.69
N LEU A 66 -3.56 3.25 6.75
CA LEU A 66 -4.49 2.95 7.85
C LEU A 66 -5.06 4.20 8.50
N ALA A 67 -4.30 5.30 8.50
CA ALA A 67 -4.70 6.56 9.12
C ALA A 67 -6.02 7.13 8.58
N TYR A 68 -6.42 6.79 7.36
CA TYR A 68 -7.60 7.36 6.71
C TYR A 68 -8.87 6.51 6.88
N PHE A 69 -8.81 5.41 7.63
CA PHE A 69 -9.97 4.56 7.91
C PHE A 69 -10.64 4.93 9.23
N GLY A 70 -11.17 6.16 9.31
CA GLY A 70 -11.85 6.68 10.50
C GLY A 70 -10.99 6.53 11.74
N ILE A 71 -11.51 5.85 12.77
CA ILE A 71 -10.85 5.69 14.08
C ILE A 71 -9.46 5.00 14.02
N LEU A 72 -9.13 4.31 12.92
CA LEU A 72 -7.85 3.62 12.78
C LEU A 72 -6.64 4.56 12.75
N PHE A 73 -6.81 5.88 12.63
CA PHE A 73 -5.73 6.86 12.82
C PHE A 73 -4.99 6.72 14.16
N LEU A 74 -5.63 6.15 15.19
CA LEU A 74 -5.00 5.89 16.49
C LEU A 74 -3.86 4.86 16.39
N ILE A 75 -3.94 3.91 15.45
CA ILE A 75 -2.92 2.88 15.27
C ILE A 75 -1.57 3.50 14.89
N PRO A 76 -1.41 4.23 13.76
CA PRO A 76 -0.13 4.87 13.42
C PRO A 76 0.29 5.89 14.48
N MET A 77 -0.65 6.60 15.11
CA MET A 77 -0.36 7.58 16.15
C MET A 77 0.36 6.99 17.38
N PHE A 78 0.00 5.77 17.78
CA PHE A 78 0.56 5.12 18.96
C PHE A 78 1.54 3.97 18.67
N ALA A 79 1.44 3.31 17.52
CA ALA A 79 2.30 2.19 17.15
C ALA A 79 3.54 2.61 16.34
N ALA A 80 3.47 3.73 15.62
CA ALA A 80 4.56 4.22 14.76
C ALA A 80 5.05 5.61 15.21
N LYS A 81 5.31 5.76 16.52
CA LYS A 81 5.57 7.05 17.15
C LYS A 81 6.79 7.79 16.58
N ASP A 82 7.81 7.03 16.20
CA ASP A 82 9.10 7.55 15.71
C ASP A 82 9.08 7.86 14.21
N SER A 83 8.02 7.46 13.49
CA SER A 83 7.86 7.71 12.05
C SER A 83 7.22 9.08 11.83
N LYS A 84 7.96 9.99 11.20
CA LYS A 84 7.43 11.31 10.82
C LYS A 84 6.34 11.15 9.76
N PHE A 85 6.54 10.24 8.82
CA PHE A 85 5.58 9.92 7.77
C PHE A 85 4.27 9.37 8.34
N ALA A 86 4.32 8.37 9.22
CA ALA A 86 3.12 7.79 9.82
C ALA A 86 2.38 8.83 10.68
N GLN A 87 3.11 9.62 11.46
CA GLN A 87 2.52 10.66 12.30
C GLN A 87 1.86 11.78 11.48
N PHE A 88 2.43 12.16 10.33
CA PHE A 88 1.81 13.11 9.42
C PHE A 88 0.43 12.61 8.96
N HIS A 89 0.37 11.39 8.44
CA HIS A 89 -0.89 10.81 7.97
C HIS A 89 -1.86 10.54 9.12
N ALA A 90 -1.37 10.16 10.31
CA ALA A 90 -2.21 10.01 11.51
C ALA A 90 -2.91 11.31 11.91
N ARG A 91 -2.21 12.45 11.85
CA ARG A 91 -2.81 13.77 12.12
C ARG A 91 -3.84 14.17 11.06
N GLN A 92 -3.53 13.96 9.79
CA GLN A 92 -4.48 14.21 8.70
C GLN A 92 -5.74 13.32 8.82
N GLY A 93 -5.53 12.04 9.16
CA GLY A 93 -6.59 11.07 9.45
C GLY A 93 -7.46 11.47 10.64
N LEU A 94 -6.85 11.93 11.73
CA LEU A 94 -7.56 12.51 12.88
C LEU A 94 -8.42 13.71 12.45
N THR A 95 -7.85 14.68 11.72
CA THR A 95 -8.58 15.86 11.25
C THR A 95 -9.80 15.44 10.43
N LEU A 96 -9.63 14.54 9.46
CA LEU A 96 -10.73 14.00 8.67
C LEU A 96 -11.79 13.31 9.55
N CYS A 97 -11.37 12.43 10.46
CA CYS A 97 -12.26 11.70 11.35
C CYS A 97 -13.08 12.65 12.25
N VAL A 98 -12.49 13.74 12.76
CA VAL A 98 -13.20 14.75 13.55
C VAL A 98 -14.30 15.42 12.71
N PHE A 99 -14.02 15.80 11.46
CA PHE A 99 -15.03 16.37 10.58
C PHE A 99 -16.13 15.38 10.21
N GLU A 100 -15.79 14.11 9.96
CA GLU A 100 -16.76 13.04 9.70
C GLU A 100 -17.68 12.82 10.90
N VAL A 101 -17.13 12.78 12.12
CA VAL A 101 -17.91 12.65 13.34
C VAL A 101 -18.82 13.86 13.52
N ALA A 102 -18.31 15.09 13.38
CA ALA A 102 -19.11 16.30 13.49
C ALA A 102 -20.27 16.32 12.49
N TYR A 103 -20.00 15.93 11.24
CA TYR A 103 -21.02 15.79 10.19
C TYR A 103 -22.05 14.71 10.55
N SER A 104 -21.61 13.54 11.04
CA SER A 104 -22.51 12.46 11.42
C SER A 104 -23.47 12.87 12.54
N ILE A 105 -22.98 13.61 13.53
CA ILE A 105 -23.79 14.12 14.65
C ILE A 105 -24.81 15.14 14.14
N LEU A 106 -24.36 16.11 13.32
CA LEU A 106 -25.25 17.12 12.73
C LEU A 106 -26.39 16.47 11.93
N THR A 107 -26.05 15.50 11.07
CA THR A 107 -27.06 14.81 10.26
C THR A 107 -28.00 13.94 11.08
N ALA A 108 -27.50 13.28 12.14
CA ALA A 108 -28.32 12.49 13.05
C ALA A 108 -29.34 13.36 13.79
N ILE A 109 -28.93 14.54 14.29
CA ILE A 109 -29.82 15.49 14.95
C ILE A 109 -30.92 15.96 13.99
N ILE A 110 -30.56 16.41 12.79
CA ILE A 110 -31.53 16.90 11.79
C ILE A 110 -32.52 15.79 11.41
N LYS A 111 -32.04 14.58 11.11
CA LYS A 111 -32.89 13.44 10.77
C LYS A 111 -33.79 13.05 11.94
N GLY A 112 -33.28 13.07 13.17
CA GLY A 112 -34.05 12.78 14.38
C GLY A 112 -35.19 13.78 14.60
N ILE A 113 -34.93 15.08 14.40
CA ILE A 113 -35.96 16.12 14.47
C ILE A 113 -37.01 15.92 13.37
N LEU A 114 -36.58 15.73 12.12
CA LEU A 114 -37.49 15.51 10.99
C LEU A 114 -38.37 14.27 11.19
N TRP A 115 -37.82 13.18 11.73
CA TRP A 115 -38.56 11.96 12.02
C TRP A 115 -39.69 12.16 13.04
N ASN A 116 -39.47 13.02 14.04
CA ASN A 116 -40.48 13.28 15.08
C ASN A 116 -41.55 14.28 14.64
N ILE A 117 -41.21 15.22 13.75
CA ILE A 117 -42.14 16.28 13.32
C ILE A 117 -42.93 15.90 12.07
N LEU A 118 -42.28 15.25 11.10
CA LEU A 118 -42.93 14.95 9.82
C LEU A 118 -43.91 13.79 9.99
N PRO A 119 -45.18 13.96 9.55
CA PRO A 119 -46.12 12.85 9.50
C PRO A 119 -45.66 11.82 8.46
N TRP A 120 -46.05 10.56 8.66
CA TRP A 120 -45.71 9.45 7.76
C TRP A 120 -46.08 9.69 6.29
N THR A 121 -47.12 10.49 6.02
CA THR A 121 -47.52 10.87 4.66
C THR A 121 -46.45 11.68 3.91
N MET A 122 -45.54 12.34 4.63
CA MET A 122 -44.44 13.15 4.09
C MET A 122 -43.10 12.40 4.07
N PHE A 123 -43.12 11.06 4.14
CA PHE A 123 -41.92 10.22 4.14
C PHE A 123 -40.99 10.49 2.93
N GLY A 124 -41.54 10.85 1.77
CA GLY A 124 -40.73 11.20 0.59
C GLY A 124 -39.81 12.41 0.79
N ILE A 125 -40.21 13.37 1.61
CA ILE A 125 -39.37 14.52 1.97
C ILE A 125 -38.23 14.06 2.88
N TYR A 126 -38.54 13.24 3.89
CA TYR A 126 -37.54 12.69 4.80
C TYR A 126 -36.47 11.88 4.06
N THR A 127 -36.87 11.02 3.11
CA THR A 127 -35.92 10.21 2.33
C THR A 127 -35.09 11.05 1.39
N THR A 128 -35.68 12.07 0.76
CA THR A 128 -34.96 13.00 -0.14
C THR A 128 -33.90 13.79 0.62
N VAL A 129 -34.26 14.37 1.78
CA VAL A 129 -33.29 15.08 2.64
C VAL A 129 -32.19 14.12 3.11
N SER A 130 -32.56 12.89 3.50
CA SER A 130 -31.59 11.88 3.91
C SER A 130 -30.61 11.52 2.80
N TYR A 131 -31.09 11.42 1.56
CA TYR A 131 -30.26 11.14 0.39
C TYR A 131 -29.29 12.29 0.08
N ILE A 132 -29.72 13.55 0.18
CA ILE A 132 -28.85 14.71 -0.02
C ILE A 132 -27.66 14.67 0.96
N PHE A 133 -27.91 14.41 2.24
CA PHE A 133 -26.83 14.26 3.23
C PHE A 133 -25.93 13.05 2.94
N SER A 134 -26.47 11.94 2.44
CA SER A 134 -25.65 10.80 2.04
C SER A 134 -24.73 11.14 0.86
N VAL A 135 -25.24 11.84 -0.16
CA VAL A 135 -24.43 12.29 -1.30
C VAL A 135 -23.37 13.29 -0.87
N ALA A 136 -23.71 14.26 -0.01
CA ALA A 136 -22.73 15.20 0.52
C ALA A 136 -21.60 14.51 1.31
N SER A 137 -21.88 13.37 1.96
CA SER A 137 -20.85 12.60 2.68
C SER A 137 -19.77 12.01 1.77
N ILE A 138 -20.04 11.84 0.48
CA ILE A 138 -19.06 11.36 -0.51
C ILE A 138 -17.84 12.29 -0.59
N PHE A 139 -17.99 13.57 -0.25
CA PHE A 139 -16.87 14.49 -0.12
C PHE A 139 -15.78 13.94 0.83
N PHE A 140 -16.16 13.43 2.00
CA PHE A 140 -15.19 12.89 2.97
C PHE A 140 -14.48 11.65 2.42
N LEU A 141 -15.22 10.78 1.72
CA LEU A 141 -14.65 9.61 1.06
C LEU A 141 -13.62 10.01 0.00
N VAL A 142 -13.90 11.02 -0.82
CA VAL A 142 -12.96 11.52 -1.84
C VAL A 142 -11.70 12.06 -1.18
N VAL A 143 -11.84 12.85 -0.12
CA VAL A 143 -10.69 13.38 0.64
C VAL A 143 -9.89 12.25 1.28
N ALA A 144 -10.54 11.23 1.85
CA ALA A 144 -9.88 10.04 2.39
C ALA A 144 -9.05 9.32 1.31
N ILE A 145 -9.64 9.10 0.13
CA ILE A 145 -8.97 8.44 -1.00
C ILE A 145 -7.74 9.25 -1.44
N ILE A 146 -7.83 10.58 -1.51
CA ILE A 146 -6.66 11.44 -1.83
C ILE A 146 -5.55 11.23 -0.79
N GLY A 147 -5.89 11.19 0.50
CA GLY A 147 -4.97 10.88 1.58
C GLY A 147 -4.30 9.50 1.43
N ILE A 148 -5.11 8.47 1.15
CA ILE A 148 -4.63 7.10 0.91
C ILE A 148 -3.68 7.04 -0.29
N VAL A 149 -4.01 7.72 -1.39
CA VAL A 149 -3.16 7.77 -2.58
C VAL A 149 -1.83 8.46 -2.27
N ASN A 150 -1.85 9.57 -1.54
CA ASN A 150 -0.63 10.26 -1.10
C ASN A 150 0.22 9.34 -0.20
N ALA A 151 -0.40 8.66 0.77
CA ALA A 151 0.31 7.70 1.63
C ALA A 151 0.89 6.53 0.81
N ALA A 152 0.13 5.97 -0.12
CA ALA A 152 0.58 4.89 -1.00
C ALA A 152 1.75 5.31 -1.90
N LYS A 153 1.83 6.58 -2.27
CA LYS A 153 2.97 7.18 -3.00
C LYS A 153 4.16 7.52 -2.09
N GLY A 154 4.02 7.43 -0.77
CA GLY A 154 5.05 7.87 0.18
C GLY A 154 5.15 9.40 0.28
N GLU A 155 4.08 10.13 -0.06
CA GLU A 155 4.06 11.59 -0.08
C GLU A 155 3.29 12.15 1.13
N SER A 156 3.93 13.01 1.91
CA SER A 156 3.29 13.74 3.02
C SER A 156 2.63 15.03 2.52
N LYS A 157 1.58 14.89 1.71
CA LYS A 157 0.77 16.02 1.19
C LYS A 157 -0.51 16.19 2.01
N GLU A 158 -0.80 17.44 2.38
CA GLU A 158 -1.99 17.80 3.14
C GLU A 158 -3.27 17.48 2.36
N LEU A 159 -4.33 17.12 3.08
CA LEU A 159 -5.65 16.95 2.50
C LEU A 159 -6.19 18.28 1.96
N PRO A 160 -6.91 18.28 0.82
CA PRO A 160 -7.53 19.49 0.31
C PRO A 160 -8.57 20.03 1.30
N LEU A 161 -8.67 21.36 1.39
CA LEU A 161 -9.59 22.15 2.23
C LEU A 161 -9.38 22.05 3.75
N ILE A 162 -9.14 20.85 4.29
CA ILE A 162 -9.05 20.61 5.74
C ILE A 162 -7.63 20.35 6.24
N GLY A 163 -6.68 20.04 5.36
CA GLY A 163 -5.35 19.55 5.75
C GLY A 163 -4.45 20.56 6.46
N LYS A 164 -4.78 21.86 6.41
CA LYS A 164 -4.08 22.92 7.15
C LYS A 164 -4.49 23.00 8.62
N ILE A 165 -5.54 22.28 9.03
CA ILE A 165 -6.03 22.28 10.40
C ILE A 165 -5.30 21.17 11.17
N ASP A 166 -4.41 21.56 12.06
CA ASP A 166 -3.78 20.65 13.02
C ASP A 166 -4.44 20.82 14.40
N PHE A 167 -5.37 19.90 14.71
CA PHE A 167 -6.04 19.87 16.00
C PHE A 167 -5.07 19.61 17.16
N ILE A 168 -4.01 18.80 16.96
CA ILE A 168 -3.04 18.52 18.03
C ILE A 168 -2.28 19.81 18.39
N ALA A 169 -1.82 20.55 17.38
CA ALA A 169 -1.14 21.82 17.59
C ALA A 169 -2.04 22.88 18.27
N MET A 170 -3.34 22.83 18.01
CA MET A 170 -4.32 23.74 18.62
C MET A 170 -4.46 23.53 20.14
N PHE A 171 -4.44 22.29 20.62
CA PHE A 171 -4.59 21.98 22.05
C PHE A 171 -3.28 21.86 22.83
N SER A 172 -2.15 21.69 22.15
CA SER A 172 -0.83 21.60 22.78
C SER A 172 -0.20 22.96 23.14
N LYS A 173 -0.78 24.08 22.72
CA LYS A 173 -0.25 25.45 22.94
C LYS A 173 -0.55 26.06 24.32
N LYS A 174 -0.84 25.24 25.33
CA LYS A 174 -1.22 25.70 26.67
C LYS A 174 -0.04 25.75 27.64
#